data_AF-A0A957L3H2-F1
#
_entry.id   AF-A0A957L3H2-F1
#
_cell.length_a   1.000
_cell.length_b   1.000
_cell.length_c   1.000
_cell.angle_alpha   90.00
_cell.angle_beta   90.00
_cell.angle_gamma   90.00
#
_symmetry.space_group_name_H-M   'P 1'
#
loop_
_entity.id
_entity.type
_entity.pdbx_description
1 polymer ?
#
loop_
_entity_poly.entity_id
_entity_poly.type
_entity_poly.pdbx_seq_one_letter_code
_entity_poly.pdbx_strand_id
1 'polypeptide(L)'
;TMVHFRGGRAAIDIESYPDMDEFFEDLAQCYRDEIAALYAAGCRYLQLDDTNLAYLCDMRMREAARGRGDDPDELPRTYAALINAALRDRPDDMTIGIHLCRGNYRSTWFAEGGYEPVAEVLFNELNVDAYFLEYDDERSGDFAPLRFVPDNKTVVL
;
A
#
# COMPACT_ATOMS: atom_id res chain seq x y z
N THR A 1 3.22 2.76 4.43
CA THR A 1 3.87 3.38 3.25
C THR A 1 3.91 4.91 3.32
N MET A 2 2.89 5.57 3.88
CA MET A 2 2.75 7.04 3.93
C MET A 2 3.90 7.81 4.59
N VAL A 3 4.56 7.20 5.58
CA VAL A 3 5.72 7.78 6.26
C VAL A 3 6.83 8.11 5.27
N HIS A 4 7.00 7.30 4.22
CA HIS A 4 7.99 7.53 3.16
C HIS A 4 7.42 8.35 2.00
N PHE A 5 6.27 7.96 1.42
CA PHE A 5 5.83 8.47 0.11
C PHE A 5 5.67 9.98 0.02
N ARG A 6 5.19 10.64 1.09
CA ARG A 6 4.94 12.09 1.07
C ARG A 6 6.21 12.94 0.96
N GLY A 7 7.27 12.53 1.64
CA GLY A 7 8.49 13.33 1.77
C GLY A 7 9.74 12.71 1.15
N GLY A 8 9.69 11.40 0.87
CA GLY A 8 10.82 10.63 0.35
C GLY A 8 11.98 10.57 1.30
N ARG A 9 13.16 10.31 0.73
CA ARG A 9 14.40 10.26 1.47
C ARG A 9 14.63 11.50 2.34
N ALA A 10 14.26 12.69 1.86
CA ALA A 10 14.49 13.95 2.56
C ALA A 10 13.67 14.12 3.85
N ALA A 11 12.58 13.37 4.03
CA ALA A 11 11.76 13.44 5.24
C ALA A 11 12.20 12.45 6.33
N ILE A 12 13.15 11.56 6.03
CA ILE A 12 13.70 10.60 6.97
C ILE A 12 15.08 11.11 7.41
N ASP A 13 15.34 11.12 8.72
CA ASP A 13 16.59 11.64 9.26
C ASP A 13 17.81 10.83 8.76
N ILE A 14 18.80 11.52 8.18
CA ILE A 14 19.98 10.89 7.56
C ILE A 14 20.98 10.36 8.58
N GLU A 15 21.03 10.98 9.77
CA GLU A 15 21.94 10.56 10.84
C GLU A 15 21.42 9.29 11.51
N SER A 16 20.10 9.20 11.74
CA SER A 16 19.46 8.04 12.36
C SER A 16 19.31 6.87 11.38
N TYR A 17 18.99 7.15 10.11
CA TYR A 17 18.79 6.13 9.08
C TYR A 17 19.61 6.46 7.84
N PRO A 18 20.93 6.26 7.84
CA PRO A 18 21.75 6.50 6.66
C PRO A 18 21.35 5.58 5.49
N ASP A 19 20.91 4.36 5.81
CA ASP A 19 20.34 3.38 4.89
C ASP A 19 18.81 3.32 5.03
N MET A 20 18.11 3.27 3.91
CA MET A 20 16.65 3.17 3.88
C MET A 20 16.15 1.75 4.19
N ASP A 21 16.97 0.73 3.99
CA ASP A 21 16.61 -0.65 4.32
C ASP A 21 16.38 -0.82 5.83
N GLU A 22 17.24 -0.21 6.65
CA GLU A 22 17.10 -0.18 8.11
C GLU A 22 15.82 0.57 8.54
N PHE A 23 15.55 1.71 7.90
CA PHE A 23 14.31 2.46 8.14
C PHE A 23 13.05 1.63 7.83
N PHE A 24 13.04 0.91 6.70
CA PHE A 24 11.89 0.11 6.32
C PHE A 24 11.71 -1.12 7.22
N GLU A 25 12.79 -1.75 7.68
CA GLU A 25 12.71 -2.87 8.63
C GLU A 25 12.19 -2.39 9.99
N ASP A 26 12.70 -1.29 10.53
CA ASP A 26 12.20 -0.72 11.80
C ASP A 26 10.71 -0.35 11.70
N LEU A 27 10.31 0.26 10.58
CA LEU A 27 8.91 0.59 10.33
C LEU A 27 8.06 -0.69 10.24
N ALA A 28 8.55 -1.73 9.57
CA ALA A 28 7.87 -3.03 9.49
C ALA A 28 7.73 -3.67 10.88
N GLN A 29 8.79 -3.62 11.70
CA GLN A 29 8.79 -4.12 13.08
C GLN A 29 7.73 -3.40 13.94
N CYS A 30 7.63 -2.07 13.86
CA CYS A 30 6.59 -1.34 14.58
C CYS A 30 5.18 -1.80 14.23
N TYR A 31 4.88 -2.02 12.95
CA TYR A 31 3.57 -2.52 12.54
C TYR A 31 3.35 -3.98 12.93
N ARG A 32 4.38 -4.81 12.84
CA ARG A 32 4.34 -6.22 13.25
C ARG A 32 4.00 -6.36 14.73
N ASP A 33 4.59 -5.51 15.59
CA ASP A 33 4.28 -5.46 17.02
C ASP A 33 2.83 -5.04 17.29
N GLU A 34 2.33 -4.03 16.56
CA GLU A 34 0.93 -3.60 16.66
C GLU A 34 -0.04 -4.70 16.19
N ILE A 35 0.25 -5.38 15.08
CA ILE A 35 -0.56 -6.50 14.58
C ILE A 35 -0.62 -7.62 15.63
N ALA A 36 0.52 -7.97 16.24
CA ALA A 36 0.59 -8.96 17.30
C ALA A 36 -0.22 -8.53 18.54
N ALA A 37 -0.14 -7.25 18.94
CA ALA A 37 -0.91 -6.71 20.05
C ALA A 37 -2.43 -6.74 19.78
N LEU A 38 -2.86 -6.35 18.58
CA LEU A 38 -4.26 -6.42 18.15
C LEU A 38 -4.76 -7.87 18.17
N TYR A 39 -3.97 -8.81 17.65
CA TYR A 39 -4.31 -10.23 17.67
C TYR A 39 -4.45 -10.77 19.09
N ALA A 40 -3.52 -10.41 19.99
CA ALA A 40 -3.56 -10.77 21.41
C ALA A 40 -4.80 -10.19 22.12
N ALA A 41 -5.30 -9.04 21.67
CA ALA A 41 -6.55 -8.44 22.12
C ALA A 41 -7.81 -9.11 21.54
N GLY A 42 -7.66 -10.14 20.69
CA GLY A 42 -8.77 -10.89 20.09
C GLY A 42 -9.15 -10.46 18.67
N CYS A 43 -8.39 -9.56 18.04
CA CYS A 43 -8.60 -9.21 16.65
C CYS A 43 -8.36 -10.43 15.74
N ARG A 44 -9.30 -10.72 14.84
CA ARG A 44 -9.19 -11.77 13.81
C ARG A 44 -9.42 -11.24 12.40
N TYR A 45 -9.80 -9.97 12.29
CA TYR A 45 -9.91 -9.26 11.02
C TYR A 45 -9.27 -7.88 11.21
N LEU A 46 -8.18 -7.64 10.49
CA LEU A 46 -7.50 -6.34 10.46
C LEU A 46 -7.54 -5.79 9.04
N GLN A 47 -7.96 -4.53 8.92
CA GLN A 47 -7.86 -3.80 7.67
C GLN A 47 -6.75 -2.77 7.75
N LEU A 48 -5.85 -2.80 6.76
CA LEU A 48 -4.83 -1.78 6.56
C LEU A 48 -5.38 -0.74 5.58
N ASP A 49 -5.36 0.54 5.96
CA ASP A 49 -5.70 1.62 5.05
C ASP A 49 -4.43 2.16 4.39
N ASP A 50 -4.32 2.00 3.08
CA ASP A 50 -3.20 2.49 2.27
C ASP A 50 -3.71 3.40 1.13
N THR A 51 -2.99 4.48 0.88
CA THR A 51 -3.33 5.43 -0.20
C THR A 51 -2.29 5.43 -1.31
N ASN A 52 -1.07 4.96 -1.07
CA ASN A 52 0.05 5.23 -1.96
C ASN A 52 0.08 4.30 -3.18
N LEU A 53 -0.35 3.06 -3.03
CA LEU A 53 -0.50 2.18 -4.19
C LEU A 53 -1.57 2.71 -5.15
N ALA A 54 -2.64 3.31 -4.63
CA ALA A 54 -3.63 4.01 -5.45
C ALA A 54 -3.06 5.32 -6.04
N TYR A 55 -2.27 6.08 -5.27
CA TYR A 55 -1.64 7.32 -5.76
C TYR A 55 -0.65 7.05 -6.89
N LEU A 56 0.05 5.91 -6.87
CA LEU A 56 0.96 5.50 -7.94
C LEU A 56 0.25 5.13 -9.26
N CYS A 57 -1.08 5.16 -9.30
CA CYS A 57 -1.87 5.11 -10.53
C CYS A 57 -2.01 6.48 -11.20
N ASP A 58 -1.84 7.57 -10.45
CA ASP A 58 -1.96 8.95 -10.93
C ASP A 58 -0.63 9.45 -11.51
N MET A 59 -0.65 9.93 -12.75
CA MET A 59 0.55 10.41 -13.45
C MET A 59 1.24 11.59 -12.75
N ARG A 60 0.49 12.50 -12.12
CA ARG A 60 1.06 13.64 -11.39
C ARG A 60 1.78 13.18 -10.15
N MET A 61 1.23 12.20 -9.44
CA MET A 61 1.87 11.61 -8.26
C MET A 61 3.15 10.84 -8.64
N ARG A 62 3.12 10.12 -9.78
CA ARG A 62 4.29 9.45 -10.34
C ARG A 62 5.38 10.44 -10.76
N GLU A 63 5.01 11.55 -11.39
CA GLU A 63 5.95 12.64 -11.74
C GLU A 63 6.52 13.33 -10.49
N ALA A 64 5.69 13.58 -9.48
CA ALA A 64 6.15 14.10 -8.21
C ALA A 64 7.18 13.16 -7.57
N ALA A 65 6.91 11.84 -7.55
CA ALA A 65 7.88 10.84 -7.06
C ALA A 65 9.22 10.91 -7.80
N ARG A 66 9.20 10.97 -9.14
CA ARG A 66 10.43 11.17 -9.95
C ARG A 66 11.16 12.47 -9.58
N GLY A 67 10.41 13.55 -9.37
CA GLY A 67 10.97 14.85 -9.00
C GLY A 67 11.73 14.85 -7.66
N ARG A 68 11.41 13.93 -6.75
CA ARG A 68 12.12 13.73 -5.47
C ARG A 68 13.18 12.62 -5.52
N GLY A 69 13.42 12.05 -6.70
CA GLY A 69 14.47 11.05 -6.93
C GLY A 69 14.04 9.60 -6.72
N ASP A 70 12.74 9.33 -6.51
CA ASP A 70 12.23 7.96 -6.46
C ASP A 70 11.90 7.43 -7.86
N ASP A 71 11.94 6.11 -8.03
CA ASP A 71 11.41 5.44 -9.21
C ASP A 71 9.95 4.98 -8.96
N PRO A 72 8.94 5.59 -9.61
CA PRO A 72 7.54 5.20 -9.42
C PRO A 72 7.20 3.81 -9.96
N ASP A 73 8.08 3.16 -10.72
CA ASP A 73 7.92 1.77 -11.18
C ASP A 73 8.45 0.76 -10.15
N GLU A 74 9.40 1.17 -9.29
CA GLU A 74 9.92 0.34 -8.20
C GLU A 74 9.15 0.54 -6.87
N LEU A 75 8.61 1.74 -6.64
CA LEU A 75 7.86 2.05 -5.42
C LEU A 75 6.73 1.07 -5.07
N PRO A 76 5.92 0.55 -6.02
CA PRO A 76 4.92 -0.46 -5.71
C PRO A 76 5.52 -1.70 -5.05
N ARG A 77 6.67 -2.18 -5.55
CA ARG A 77 7.36 -3.36 -4.99
C ARG A 77 7.98 -3.04 -3.64
N THR A 78 8.60 -1.87 -3.47
CA THR A 78 9.11 -1.42 -2.17
C THR A 78 7.99 -1.40 -1.12
N TYR A 79 6.82 -0.90 -1.48
CA TYR A 79 5.68 -0.82 -0.57
C TYR A 79 5.02 -2.17 -0.33
N ALA A 80 4.96 -3.04 -1.33
CA ALA A 80 4.54 -4.42 -1.13
C ALA A 80 5.48 -5.17 -0.18
N ALA A 81 6.79 -5.01 -0.34
CA ALA A 81 7.78 -5.61 0.55
C ALA A 81 7.63 -5.12 2.00
N LEU A 82 7.44 -3.81 2.21
CA LEU A 82 7.18 -3.24 3.54
C LEU A 82 5.91 -3.84 4.18
N ILE A 83 4.79 -3.88 3.45
CA ILE A 83 3.53 -4.42 3.95
C ILE A 83 3.69 -5.91 4.28
N ASN A 84 4.33 -6.68 3.40
CA ASN A 84 4.59 -8.10 3.64
C ASN A 84 5.52 -8.33 4.83
N ALA A 85 6.52 -7.47 5.05
CA ALA A 85 7.41 -7.55 6.20
C ALA A 85 6.67 -7.31 7.53
N ALA A 86 5.72 -6.36 7.54
CA ALA A 86 4.83 -6.12 8.67
C ALA A 86 3.90 -7.32 8.95
N LEU A 87 3.50 -8.05 7.91
CA LEU A 87 2.57 -9.19 8.00
C LEU A 87 3.24 -10.56 8.20
N ARG A 88 4.58 -10.63 8.21
CA ARG A 88 5.33 -11.90 8.13
C ARG A 88 4.98 -12.93 9.21
N ASP A 89 4.65 -12.45 10.42
CA ASP A 89 4.34 -13.28 11.58
C ASP A 89 2.84 -13.25 11.94
N ARG A 90 1.98 -12.87 11.00
CA ARG A 90 0.52 -12.90 11.20
C ARG A 90 0.06 -14.33 11.49
N PRO A 91 -0.80 -14.56 12.50
CA PRO A 91 -1.40 -15.87 12.74
C PRO A 91 -2.33 -16.31 11.60
N ASP A 92 -2.39 -17.62 11.33
CA ASP A 92 -3.16 -18.19 10.21
C ASP A 92 -4.67 -17.95 10.27
N ASP A 93 -5.23 -17.75 11.48
CA ASP A 93 -6.66 -17.46 11.69
C ASP A 93 -6.98 -15.96 11.67
N MET A 94 -6.01 -15.10 11.32
CA MET A 94 -6.19 -13.66 11.18
C MET A 94 -6.34 -13.26 9.71
N THR A 95 -7.51 -12.75 9.35
CA THR A 95 -7.79 -12.20 8.01
C THR A 95 -7.25 -10.77 7.91
N ILE A 96 -6.55 -10.47 6.81
CA ILE A 96 -6.01 -9.16 6.51
C ILE A 96 -6.69 -8.59 5.26
N GLY A 97 -7.40 -7.48 5.43
CA GLY A 97 -7.86 -6.64 4.33
C GLY A 97 -6.88 -5.49 4.07
N ILE A 98 -6.85 -4.99 2.84
CA ILE A 98 -6.27 -3.69 2.52
C ILE A 98 -7.29 -2.83 1.78
N HIS A 99 -7.47 -1.60 2.26
CA HIS A 99 -8.25 -0.59 1.57
C HIS A 99 -7.33 0.36 0.82
N LEU A 100 -7.62 0.55 -0.47
CA LEU A 100 -6.89 1.44 -1.35
C LEU A 100 -7.70 2.70 -1.63
N CYS A 101 -7.44 3.74 -0.84
CA CYS A 101 -8.15 5.00 -0.95
C CYS A 101 -7.48 5.95 -1.96
N ARG A 102 -8.28 6.67 -2.75
CA ARG A 102 -7.82 7.72 -3.68
C ARG A 102 -7.74 9.12 -3.05
N GLY A 103 -7.90 9.20 -1.73
CA GLY A 103 -7.74 10.43 -0.96
C GLY A 103 -8.94 11.38 -1.06
N ASN A 104 -10.16 10.86 -1.14
CA ASN A 104 -11.35 11.71 -1.22
C ASN A 104 -11.57 12.47 0.11
N TYR A 105 -11.13 13.73 0.17
CA TYR A 105 -11.34 14.61 1.33
C TYR A 105 -12.10 15.88 0.92
N ARG A 106 -13.33 16.02 1.42
CA ARG A 106 -14.18 17.22 1.23
C ARG A 106 -14.29 17.69 -0.25
N SER A 107 -14.67 16.80 -1.15
CA SER A 107 -14.80 17.06 -2.60
C SER A 107 -13.49 17.42 -3.33
N THR A 108 -12.35 17.29 -2.65
CA THR A 108 -11.02 17.37 -3.25
C THR A 108 -10.49 15.94 -3.34
N TRP A 109 -10.03 15.54 -4.52
CA TRP A 109 -9.42 14.23 -4.76
C TRP A 109 -7.92 14.41 -4.96
N PHE A 110 -7.14 13.42 -4.50
CA PHE A 110 -5.68 13.46 -4.61
C PHE A 110 -5.13 12.62 -5.75
N ALA A 111 -5.82 11.55 -6.17
CA ALA A 111 -5.35 10.67 -7.23
C ALA A 111 -6.47 10.15 -8.16
N GLU A 112 -6.19 10.06 -9.44
CA GLU A 112 -7.03 9.46 -10.48
C GLU A 112 -6.29 8.35 -11.27
N GLY A 113 -7.01 7.63 -12.14
CA GLY A 113 -6.45 6.61 -13.02
C GLY A 113 -6.68 5.17 -12.56
N GLY A 114 -6.86 4.25 -13.52
CA GLY A 114 -7.08 2.83 -13.25
C GLY A 114 -5.90 2.14 -12.57
N TYR A 115 -6.16 1.03 -11.88
CA TYR A 115 -5.13 0.27 -11.14
C TYR A 115 -4.07 -0.41 -12.02
N GLU A 116 -4.21 -0.34 -13.35
CA GLU A 116 -3.32 -0.97 -14.33
C GLU A 116 -1.81 -0.81 -14.02
N PRO A 117 -1.28 0.37 -13.66
CA PRO A 117 0.16 0.55 -13.41
C PRO A 117 0.71 -0.23 -12.21
N VAL A 118 -0.16 -0.62 -11.28
CA VAL A 118 0.24 -1.30 -10.04
C VAL A 118 -0.37 -2.68 -9.89
N ALA A 119 -1.31 -3.08 -10.77
CA ALA A 119 -2.18 -4.23 -10.58
C ALA A 119 -1.41 -5.56 -10.39
N GLU A 120 -0.36 -5.78 -11.16
CA GLU A 120 0.44 -7.01 -11.04
C GLU A 120 1.05 -7.13 -9.64
N VAL A 121 1.78 -6.10 -9.20
CA VAL A 121 2.39 -6.05 -7.86
C VAL A 121 1.32 -6.08 -6.78
N LEU A 122 0.27 -5.27 -6.94
CA LEU A 122 -0.80 -5.14 -5.99
C LEU A 122 -1.47 -6.49 -5.72
N PHE A 123 -1.85 -7.24 -6.75
CA PHE A 123 -2.62 -8.46 -6.59
C PHE A 123 -1.77 -9.71 -6.35
N ASN A 124 -0.55 -9.76 -6.89
CA ASN A 124 0.28 -10.96 -6.88
C ASN A 124 1.45 -10.91 -5.88
N GLU A 125 1.90 -9.71 -5.48
CA GLU A 125 3.01 -9.59 -4.54
C GLU A 125 2.54 -9.24 -3.12
N LEU A 126 1.32 -8.73 -2.90
CA LEU A 126 0.80 -8.48 -1.56
C LEU A 126 0.23 -9.73 -0.87
N ASN A 127 0.67 -9.97 0.36
CA ASN A 127 0.24 -11.07 1.21
C ASN A 127 -0.99 -10.70 2.06
N VAL A 128 -2.00 -10.10 1.43
CA VAL A 128 -3.30 -9.76 2.04
C VAL A 128 -4.39 -10.69 1.52
N ASP A 129 -5.51 -10.83 2.23
CA ASP A 129 -6.58 -11.78 1.85
C ASP A 129 -7.72 -11.10 1.08
N ALA A 130 -7.94 -9.81 1.34
CA ALA A 130 -8.99 -9.02 0.69
C ALA A 130 -8.50 -7.64 0.26
N TYR A 131 -8.98 -7.17 -0.90
CA TYR A 131 -8.78 -5.82 -1.41
C TYR A 131 -10.09 -5.06 -1.40
N PHE A 132 -10.09 -3.84 -0.87
CA PHE A 132 -11.21 -2.89 -0.94
C PHE A 132 -10.81 -1.76 -1.88
N LEU A 133 -11.30 -1.85 -3.12
CA LEU A 133 -10.88 -1.01 -4.24
C LEU A 133 -11.94 0.05 -4.54
N GLU A 134 -11.52 1.29 -4.81
CA GLU A 134 -12.43 2.37 -5.17
C GLU A 134 -12.61 2.44 -6.70
N TYR A 135 -13.82 2.11 -7.17
CA TYR A 135 -14.27 2.21 -8.57
C TYR A 135 -15.48 3.14 -8.73
N ASP A 136 -15.52 4.20 -7.93
CA ASP A 136 -16.72 5.02 -7.72
C ASP A 136 -17.20 5.79 -8.98
N ASP A 137 -16.31 6.05 -9.94
CA ASP A 137 -16.64 6.79 -11.17
C ASP A 137 -15.64 6.52 -12.32
N GLU A 138 -15.89 7.13 -13.49
CA GLU A 138 -15.07 7.01 -14.70
C GLU A 138 -13.58 7.35 -14.48
N ARG A 139 -13.24 8.12 -13.44
CA ARG A 139 -11.86 8.52 -13.12
C ARG A 139 -11.07 7.40 -12.48
N SER A 140 -11.74 6.42 -11.87
CA SER A 140 -11.11 5.24 -11.25
C SER A 140 -10.70 4.17 -12.27
N GLY A 141 -10.95 4.43 -13.57
CA GLY A 141 -10.65 3.50 -14.66
C GLY A 141 -11.73 2.44 -14.85
N ASP A 142 -11.35 1.33 -15.47
CA ASP A 142 -12.23 0.19 -15.71
C ASP A 142 -11.80 -1.04 -14.90
N PHE A 143 -12.57 -2.12 -14.99
CA PHE A 143 -12.29 -3.37 -14.31
C PHE A 143 -11.25 -4.25 -15.02
N ALA A 144 -10.62 -3.81 -16.11
CA ALA A 144 -9.62 -4.61 -16.82
C ALA A 144 -8.44 -5.07 -15.93
N PRO A 145 -7.97 -4.31 -14.92
CA PRO A 145 -6.92 -4.75 -14.00
C PRO A 145 -7.31 -5.97 -13.14
N LEU A 146 -8.60 -6.24 -12.93
CA LEU A 146 -9.06 -7.37 -12.11
C LEU A 146 -8.69 -8.74 -12.70
N ARG A 147 -8.26 -8.80 -13.96
CA ARG A 147 -7.71 -10.02 -14.58
C ARG A 147 -6.46 -10.56 -13.89
N PHE A 148 -5.78 -9.73 -13.09
CA PHE A 148 -4.59 -10.11 -12.33
C PHE A 148 -4.90 -10.64 -10.93
N VAL A 149 -6.17 -10.60 -10.49
CA VAL A 149 -6.57 -11.08 -9.17
C VAL A 149 -6.49 -12.61 -9.13
N PRO A 150 -5.72 -13.21 -8.20
CA PRO A 150 -5.66 -14.65 -8.09
C PRO A 150 -6.88 -15.21 -7.35
N ASP A 151 -7.22 -16.47 -7.63
CA ASP A 151 -8.44 -17.14 -7.14
C ASP A 151 -8.57 -17.19 -5.61
N ASN A 152 -7.46 -17.08 -4.88
CA ASN A 152 -7.41 -17.15 -3.43
C ASN A 152 -7.56 -15.77 -2.74
N LYS A 153 -7.87 -14.72 -3.48
CA LYS A 153 -8.05 -13.35 -2.95
C LYS A 153 -9.48 -12.89 -3.15
N THR A 154 -9.97 -12.08 -2.21
CA THR A 154 -11.28 -11.44 -2.32
C THR A 154 -11.13 -9.99 -2.78
N VAL A 155 -12.02 -9.51 -3.64
CA VAL A 155 -12.12 -8.10 -4.03
C VAL A 155 -13.51 -7.58 -3.68
N VAL A 156 -13.54 -6.45 -2.98
CA VAL A 156 -14.75 -5.67 -2.68
C VAL A 156 -14.74 -4.43 -3.58
N LEU A 157 -15.86 -4.21 -4.28
CA LEU A 157 -16.09 -3.15 -5.26
C LEU A 157 -17.26 -2.25 -4.82
#